data_AF-Q4T5W9-F1
#
_entry.id   AF-Q4T5W9-F1
#
_cell.length_a   1.000
_cell.length_b   1.000
_cell.length_c   1.000
_cell.angle_alpha   90.00
_cell.angle_beta   90.00
_cell.angle_gamma   90.00
#
_symmetry.space_group_name_H-M   'P 1'
#
loop_
_entity.id
_entity.type
_entity.pdbx_description
1 polymer ?
#
loop_
_entity_poly.entity_id
_entity_poly.type
_entity_poly.pdbx_seq_one_letter_code
_entity_poly.pdbx_strand_id
1 'polypeptide(L)'
;GLVDNPDLRVVLLFVYSPYQSGGRRFLKQLLDPLGKSKALIAGGIVESAFSPRSQCCDLGGYGVVGLALSGPKVQGASVLLDQDVVNPKGAEATVRRLKAAKIPEGNTLGLMFACVGRGRSYYNQSDVESSAFRKVFPTVPLFGLFGNGEIGCDRIVKDDYTLCDSDRKSLQHQYTTVMTLVHFG
;
A
#
# COMPACT_ATOMS: atom_id res chain seq x y z
N GLY A 1 -7.12 -8.76 -15.98
CA GLY A 1 -6.78 -8.55 -14.56
C GLY A 1 -6.75 -7.07 -14.25
N LEU A 2 -5.69 -6.37 -14.66
CA LEU A 2 -5.54 -4.93 -14.48
C LEU A 2 -6.01 -4.09 -15.68
N VAL A 3 -5.66 -4.52 -16.90
CA VAL A 3 -6.00 -3.80 -18.14
C VAL A 3 -7.49 -3.92 -18.45
N ASP A 4 -8.12 -2.79 -18.80
CA ASP A 4 -9.51 -2.63 -19.20
C ASP A 4 -10.54 -3.30 -18.27
N ASN A 5 -10.24 -3.36 -16.98
CA ASN A 5 -11.13 -3.92 -15.97
C ASN A 5 -11.90 -2.79 -15.25
N PRO A 6 -13.19 -2.57 -15.58
CA PRO A 6 -14.00 -1.51 -14.96
C PRO A 6 -14.29 -1.78 -13.47
N ASP A 7 -14.18 -3.05 -13.06
CA ASP A 7 -14.42 -3.48 -11.68
C ASP A 7 -13.15 -3.49 -10.84
N LEU A 8 -12.00 -3.06 -11.38
CA LEU A 8 -10.77 -2.98 -10.62
C LEU A 8 -10.90 -1.95 -9.48
N ARG A 9 -10.61 -2.35 -8.25
CA ARG A 9 -10.75 -1.49 -7.06
C ARG A 9 -9.45 -1.37 -6.27
N VAL A 10 -8.74 -2.48 -6.02
CA VAL A 10 -7.49 -2.48 -5.26
C VAL A 10 -6.43 -3.32 -5.98
N VAL A 11 -5.19 -2.83 -5.98
CA VAL A 11 -4.01 -3.56 -6.47
C VAL A 11 -2.95 -3.55 -5.39
N LEU A 12 -2.59 -4.74 -4.91
CA LEU A 12 -1.41 -4.94 -4.07
C LEU A 12 -0.21 -5.21 -4.98
N LEU A 13 0.90 -4.49 -4.78
CA LEU A 13 2.11 -4.60 -5.63
C LEU A 13 3.36 -4.84 -4.79
N PHE A 14 4.08 -5.90 -5.15
CA PHE A 14 5.35 -6.27 -4.52
C PHE A 14 6.44 -6.28 -5.58
N VAL A 15 7.33 -5.30 -5.50
CA VAL A 15 8.43 -5.13 -6.46
C VAL A 15 9.69 -5.70 -5.86
N TYR A 16 10.38 -6.57 -6.59
CA TYR A 16 11.64 -7.18 -6.15
C TYR A 16 12.81 -6.79 -7.05
N SER A 17 13.98 -6.69 -6.43
CA SER A 17 15.26 -6.32 -7.06
C SER A 17 15.27 -5.00 -7.88
N PRO A 18 14.56 -3.91 -7.51
CA PRO A 18 14.43 -2.72 -8.36
C PRO A 18 15.69 -1.86 -8.50
N TYR A 19 16.75 -2.13 -7.73
CA TYR A 19 18.00 -1.34 -7.73
C TYR A 19 18.98 -1.73 -8.83
N GLN A 20 18.64 -2.74 -9.63
CA GLN A 20 19.43 -3.12 -10.80
C GLN A 20 19.35 -2.07 -11.91
N SER A 21 20.31 -2.11 -12.84
CA SER A 21 20.31 -1.26 -14.03
C SER A 21 18.97 -1.35 -14.77
N GLY A 22 18.29 -0.21 -14.91
CA GLY A 22 16.97 -0.14 -15.55
C GLY A 22 15.77 -0.34 -14.62
N GLY A 23 15.95 -0.92 -13.42
CA GLY A 23 14.87 -1.18 -12.47
C GLY A 23 14.12 0.07 -12.00
N ARG A 24 14.82 1.19 -11.76
CA ARG A 24 14.19 2.49 -11.46
C ARG A 24 13.32 3.00 -12.62
N ARG A 25 13.76 2.84 -13.88
CA ARG A 25 12.98 3.24 -15.06
C ARG A 25 11.73 2.36 -15.20
N PHE A 26 11.90 1.05 -15.05
CA PHE A 26 10.80 0.09 -15.04
C PHE A 26 9.76 0.43 -13.96
N LEU A 27 10.21 0.66 -12.73
CA LEU A 27 9.32 0.99 -11.61
C LEU A 27 8.53 2.27 -11.89
N LYS A 28 9.18 3.31 -12.42
CA LYS A 28 8.50 4.54 -12.83
C LYS A 28 7.46 4.28 -13.94
N GLN A 29 7.83 3.55 -14.99
CA GLN A 29 6.93 3.20 -16.10
C GLN A 29 5.73 2.37 -15.63
N LEU A 30 5.91 1.53 -14.60
CA LEU A 30 4.85 0.74 -13.98
C LEU A 30 3.94 1.59 -13.09
N LEU A 31 4.50 2.42 -12.21
CA LEU A 31 3.74 3.18 -11.21
C LEU A 31 3.04 4.41 -11.78
N ASP A 32 3.61 5.09 -12.78
CA ASP A 32 3.02 6.28 -13.40
C ASP A 32 1.56 6.06 -13.90
N PRO A 33 1.24 5.02 -14.69
CA PRO A 33 -0.13 4.77 -15.13
C PRO A 33 -1.03 4.32 -13.97
N LEU A 34 -0.51 3.53 -13.02
CA LEU A 34 -1.28 3.04 -11.87
C LEU A 34 -1.65 4.18 -10.92
N GLY A 35 -0.76 5.15 -10.72
CA GLY A 35 -1.02 6.36 -9.95
C GLY A 35 -2.14 7.22 -10.53
N LYS A 36 -2.34 7.18 -11.86
CA LYS A 36 -3.43 7.88 -12.56
C LYS A 36 -4.72 7.07 -12.63
N SER A 37 -4.67 5.78 -12.30
CA SER A 37 -5.86 4.92 -12.30
C SER A 37 -6.80 5.24 -11.12
N LYS A 38 -8.06 4.82 -11.25
CA LYS A 38 -9.05 4.90 -10.15
C LYS A 38 -8.85 3.84 -9.07
N ALA A 39 -7.97 2.86 -9.31
CA ALA A 39 -7.72 1.79 -8.35
C ALA A 39 -6.87 2.29 -7.18
N LEU A 40 -7.08 1.71 -6.00
CA LEU A 40 -6.19 1.88 -4.86
C LEU A 40 -4.93 1.06 -5.09
N ILE A 41 -3.78 1.70 -5.05
CA ILE A 41 -2.48 1.04 -5.20
C ILE A 41 -1.78 1.03 -3.85
N ALA A 42 -1.41 -0.14 -3.36
CA ALA A 42 -0.69 -0.30 -2.10
C ALA A 42 0.35 -1.43 -2.21
N GLY A 43 1.43 -1.36 -1.44
CA GLY A 43 2.44 -2.42 -1.40
C GLY A 43 3.81 -1.90 -1.03
N GLY A 44 4.84 -2.60 -1.49
CA GLY A 44 6.21 -2.25 -1.11
C GLY A 44 7.28 -2.90 -1.97
N ILE A 45 8.51 -2.44 -1.75
CA ILE A 45 9.71 -3.03 -2.33
C ILE A 45 10.18 -4.14 -1.40
N VAL A 46 10.18 -5.38 -1.89
CA VAL A 46 10.56 -6.57 -1.14
C VAL A 46 11.90 -7.11 -1.64
N GLU A 47 12.59 -7.87 -0.81
CA GLU A 47 13.86 -8.50 -1.19
C GLU A 47 13.65 -9.56 -2.28
N SER A 48 12.63 -10.39 -2.11
CA SER A 48 12.25 -11.43 -3.06
C SER A 48 10.74 -11.68 -3.02
N ALA A 49 10.20 -12.27 -4.08
CA ALA A 49 8.83 -12.74 -4.14
C ALA A 49 8.81 -14.16 -4.69
N PHE A 50 8.18 -15.08 -3.96
CA PHE A 50 7.92 -16.43 -4.46
C PHE A 50 6.77 -16.36 -5.46
N SER A 51 7.08 -16.52 -6.74
CA SER A 51 6.09 -16.63 -7.81
C SER A 51 6.29 -17.94 -8.57
N PRO A 52 5.23 -18.53 -9.15
CA PRO A 52 5.38 -19.65 -10.07
C PRO A 52 6.40 -19.29 -11.15
N ARG A 53 7.30 -20.22 -11.50
CA ARG A 53 8.34 -19.97 -12.51
C ARG A 53 7.69 -19.50 -13.80
N SER A 54 7.85 -18.23 -14.14
CA SER A 54 7.61 -17.75 -15.50
C SER A 54 8.81 -18.12 -16.36
N GLN A 55 8.56 -18.57 -17.59
CA GLN A 55 9.59 -18.83 -18.60
C GLN A 55 10.35 -17.56 -19.03
N CYS A 56 9.97 -16.40 -18.52
CA CYS A 56 10.70 -15.16 -18.72
C CYS A 56 11.70 -14.96 -17.60
N CYS A 57 12.81 -14.36 -18.01
CA CYS A 57 13.68 -13.56 -17.18
C CYS A 57 14.82 -14.37 -16.52
N ASP A 58 16.05 -13.90 -16.74
CA ASP A 58 17.26 -14.51 -16.24
C ASP A 58 17.31 -14.48 -14.70
N LEU A 59 18.09 -15.39 -14.11
CA LEU A 59 18.38 -15.36 -12.67
C LEU A 59 18.92 -13.97 -12.29
N GLY A 60 18.28 -13.35 -11.31
CA GLY A 60 18.61 -12.00 -10.88
C GLY A 60 18.00 -10.90 -11.75
N GLY A 61 16.89 -11.12 -12.45
CA GLY A 61 16.07 -10.03 -13.00
C GLY A 61 15.21 -9.33 -11.94
N TYR A 62 14.83 -8.08 -12.20
CA TYR A 62 13.83 -7.35 -11.42
C TYR A 62 12.41 -7.66 -11.92
N GLY A 63 11.42 -7.52 -11.05
CA GLY A 63 10.04 -7.78 -11.43
C GLY A 63 9.01 -7.34 -10.41
N VAL A 64 7.77 -7.68 -10.70
CA VAL A 64 6.62 -7.35 -9.86
C VAL A 64 5.69 -8.55 -9.74
N VAL A 65 5.24 -8.81 -8.52
CA VAL A 65 4.10 -9.68 -8.25
C VAL A 65 2.97 -8.80 -7.74
N GLY A 66 1.76 -9.02 -8.24
CA GLY A 66 0.60 -8.24 -7.83
C GLY A 66 -0.64 -9.08 -7.61
N LEU A 67 -1.50 -8.61 -6.71
CA LEU A 67 -2.82 -9.16 -6.45
C LEU A 67 -3.86 -8.07 -6.75
N ALA A 68 -4.73 -8.34 -7.72
CA ALA A 68 -5.81 -7.44 -8.09
C ALA A 68 -7.12 -7.90 -7.46
N LEU A 69 -7.81 -6.99 -6.77
CA LEU A 69 -9.12 -7.21 -6.18
C LEU A 69 -10.13 -6.37 -6.93
N SER A 70 -11.10 -7.04 -7.53
CA SER A 70 -12.10 -6.46 -8.42
C SER A 70 -13.50 -6.89 -8.01
N GLY A 71 -14.46 -5.99 -8.20
CA GLY A 71 -15.87 -6.25 -7.99
C GLY A 71 -16.60 -5.05 -7.41
N PRO A 72 -17.92 -4.93 -7.64
CA PRO A 72 -18.70 -3.76 -7.25
C PRO A 72 -18.79 -3.56 -5.73
N LYS A 73 -18.58 -4.62 -4.94
CA LYS A 73 -18.57 -4.55 -3.47
C LYS A 73 -17.19 -4.30 -2.86
N VAL A 74 -16.12 -4.38 -3.65
CA VAL A 74 -14.77 -4.17 -3.15
C VAL A 74 -14.56 -2.68 -2.90
N GLN A 75 -14.19 -2.33 -1.67
CA GLN A 75 -13.87 -0.96 -1.29
C GLN A 75 -12.44 -0.92 -0.75
N GLY A 76 -11.76 0.20 -0.93
CA GLY A 76 -10.40 0.41 -0.46
C GLY A 76 -10.20 1.80 0.11
N ALA A 77 -9.40 1.92 1.17
CA ALA A 77 -8.91 3.21 1.62
C ALA A 77 -7.47 3.09 2.10
N SER A 78 -6.63 4.06 1.78
CA SER A 78 -5.22 4.09 2.19
C SER A 78 -4.84 5.48 2.69
N VAL A 79 -3.93 5.49 3.65
CA VAL A 79 -3.28 6.70 4.16
C VAL A 79 -1.79 6.45 4.25
N LEU A 80 -1.03 7.48 3.89
CA LEU A 80 0.41 7.54 4.00
C LEU A 80 0.77 8.21 5.33
N LEU A 81 1.42 7.46 6.21
CA LEU A 81 2.12 8.01 7.35
C LEU A 81 3.48 8.47 6.83
N ASP A 82 3.62 9.76 6.56
CA ASP A 82 4.85 10.30 6.00
C ASP A 82 5.99 10.43 7.05
N GLN A 83 7.10 11.01 6.60
CA GLN A 83 8.31 11.18 7.40
C GLN A 83 8.09 12.13 8.58
N ASP A 84 7.11 13.03 8.52
CA ASP A 84 6.85 13.97 9.62
C ASP A 84 6.04 13.32 10.75
N VAL A 85 5.50 12.11 10.53
CA VAL A 85 4.82 11.31 11.55
C VAL A 85 5.84 10.59 12.44
N VAL A 86 6.36 11.32 13.43
CA VAL A 86 7.47 10.88 14.30
C VAL A 86 7.06 10.39 15.70
N ASN A 87 5.76 10.34 16.02
CA ASN A 87 5.31 9.94 17.35
C ASN A 87 3.97 9.15 17.31
N PRO A 88 3.62 8.42 18.40
CA PRO A 88 2.40 7.61 18.44
C PRO A 88 1.11 8.40 18.22
N LYS A 89 1.04 9.64 18.70
CA LYS A 89 -0.15 10.48 18.52
C LYS A 89 -0.35 10.86 17.05
N GLY A 90 0.73 11.20 16.35
CA GLY A 90 0.71 11.47 14.90
C GLY A 90 0.33 10.23 14.08
N ALA A 91 0.86 9.06 14.46
CA ALA A 91 0.50 7.79 13.81
C ALA A 91 -1.00 7.49 13.99
N GLU A 92 -1.53 7.62 15.21
CA GLU A 92 -2.95 7.43 15.48
C GLU A 92 -3.83 8.45 14.73
N ALA A 93 -3.47 9.73 14.76
CA ALA A 93 -4.19 10.77 14.03
C ALA A 93 -4.21 10.47 12.52
N THR A 94 -3.09 10.01 11.98
CA THR A 94 -2.98 9.63 10.57
C THR A 94 -3.87 8.45 10.23
N VAL A 95 -3.79 7.36 11.00
CA VAL A 95 -4.60 6.15 10.77
C VAL A 95 -6.09 6.45 10.93
N ARG A 96 -6.46 7.34 11.84
CA ARG A 96 -7.85 7.78 12.05
C ARG A 96 -8.47 8.44 10.82
N ARG A 97 -7.66 9.00 9.90
CA ARG A 97 -8.14 9.54 8.62
C ARG A 97 -8.86 8.48 7.77
N LEU A 98 -8.49 7.19 7.90
CA LEU A 98 -9.20 6.09 7.21
C LEU A 98 -10.68 5.99 7.60
N LYS A 99 -11.10 6.49 8.77
CA LYS A 99 -12.52 6.50 9.17
C LYS A 99 -13.36 7.39 8.26
N ALA A 100 -12.77 8.38 7.58
CA ALA A 100 -13.47 9.24 6.62
C ALA A 100 -14.03 8.45 5.43
N ALA A 101 -13.42 7.29 5.10
CA ALA A 101 -13.91 6.41 4.04
C ALA A 101 -15.24 5.73 4.38
N LYS A 102 -15.62 5.66 5.67
CA LYS A 102 -16.83 4.96 6.14
C LYS A 102 -16.92 3.54 5.57
N ILE A 103 -15.80 2.82 5.56
CA ILE A 103 -15.71 1.41 5.20
C ILE A 103 -16.14 0.58 6.43
N PRO A 104 -17.05 -0.41 6.28
CA PRO A 104 -17.41 -1.31 7.38
C PRO A 104 -16.20 -2.07 7.93
N GLU A 105 -16.16 -2.38 9.23
CA GLU A 105 -15.07 -3.18 9.79
C GLU A 105 -15.26 -4.69 9.58
N GLY A 106 -16.50 -5.16 9.44
CA GLY A 106 -16.80 -6.54 9.05
C GLY A 106 -16.38 -6.80 7.60
N ASN A 107 -15.86 -8.00 7.33
CA ASN A 107 -15.32 -8.39 6.01
C ASN A 107 -14.23 -7.43 5.49
N THR A 108 -13.43 -6.88 6.40
CA THR A 108 -12.37 -5.92 6.07
C THR A 108 -11.02 -6.41 6.62
N LEU A 109 -9.97 -6.21 5.83
CA LEU A 109 -8.59 -6.45 6.22
C LEU A 109 -7.82 -5.13 6.26
N GLY A 110 -6.97 -4.99 7.26
CA GLY A 110 -5.92 -3.97 7.32
C GLY A 110 -4.63 -4.50 6.70
N LEU A 111 -3.95 -3.66 5.93
CA LEU A 111 -2.64 -3.92 5.34
C LEU A 111 -1.68 -2.79 5.69
N MET A 112 -0.51 -3.13 6.23
CA MET A 112 0.55 -2.20 6.59
C MET A 112 1.81 -2.49 5.77
N PHE A 113 2.23 -1.53 4.96
CA PHE A 113 3.51 -1.61 4.22
C PHE A 113 4.42 -0.52 4.76
N ALA A 114 5.39 -0.91 5.58
CA ALA A 114 6.26 0.02 6.29
C ALA A 114 7.69 -0.04 5.75
N CYS A 115 8.38 1.09 5.76
CA CYS A 115 9.81 1.10 5.48
C CYS A 115 10.57 0.33 6.56
N VAL A 116 11.60 -0.42 6.19
CA VAL A 116 12.58 -0.93 7.16
C VAL A 116 13.25 0.19 7.97
N GLY A 117 13.24 1.43 7.47
CA GLY A 117 13.65 2.62 8.23
C GLY A 117 12.66 3.09 9.30
N ARG A 118 11.42 2.55 9.33
CA ARG A 118 10.39 2.83 10.35
C ARG A 118 10.55 1.91 11.57
N GLY A 119 9.53 1.89 12.44
CA GLY A 119 9.51 1.01 13.61
C GLY A 119 10.38 1.52 14.76
N ARG A 120 10.99 0.60 15.51
CA ARG A 120 11.63 0.91 16.80
C ARG A 120 12.70 1.99 16.71
N SER A 121 13.57 1.92 15.72
CA SER A 121 14.66 2.90 15.55
C SER A 121 14.14 4.28 15.16
N TYR A 122 13.01 4.33 14.46
CA TYR A 122 12.38 5.58 14.02
C TYR A 122 11.66 6.30 15.16
N TYR A 123 10.90 5.54 15.95
CA TYR A 123 10.05 6.09 17.02
C TYR A 123 10.68 6.05 18.41
N ASN A 124 11.84 5.40 18.55
CA ASN A 124 12.37 4.94 19.83
C ASN A 124 11.38 4.06 20.62
N GLN A 125 10.44 3.42 19.93
CA GLN A 125 9.36 2.61 20.49
C GLN A 125 8.89 1.55 19.49
N SER A 126 8.65 0.32 19.95
CA SER A 126 8.10 -0.76 19.11
C SER A 126 6.60 -0.58 18.85
N ASP A 127 6.11 -1.18 17.76
CA ASP A 127 4.69 -1.37 17.47
C ASP A 127 3.84 -0.09 17.41
N VAL A 128 4.44 1.06 17.12
CA VAL A 128 3.73 2.36 17.14
C VAL A 128 2.58 2.39 16.14
N GLU A 129 2.83 2.03 14.89
CA GLU A 129 1.85 2.12 13.81
C GLU A 129 0.80 1.00 13.88
N SER A 130 1.23 -0.22 14.21
CA SER A 130 0.34 -1.36 14.42
C SER A 130 -0.56 -1.15 15.64
N SER A 131 -0.03 -0.59 16.73
CA SER A 131 -0.83 -0.21 17.91
C SER A 131 -1.80 0.94 17.58
N ALA A 132 -1.36 1.93 16.81
CA ALA A 132 -2.23 3.00 16.34
C ALA A 132 -3.39 2.43 15.51
N PHE A 133 -3.12 1.49 14.60
CA PHE A 133 -4.16 0.80 13.84
C PHE A 133 -5.12 0.02 14.75
N ARG A 134 -4.59 -0.81 15.66
CA ARG A 134 -5.41 -1.60 16.59
C ARG A 134 -6.33 -0.73 17.45
N LYS A 135 -5.88 0.45 17.87
CA LYS A 135 -6.70 1.42 18.62
C LYS A 135 -7.85 1.99 17.78
N VAL A 136 -7.59 2.29 16.51
CA VAL A 136 -8.59 2.91 15.61
C VAL A 136 -9.57 1.87 15.04
N PHE A 137 -9.09 0.65 14.76
CA PHE A 137 -9.83 -0.45 14.15
C PHE A 137 -9.64 -1.74 14.96
N PRO A 138 -10.26 -1.86 16.14
CA PRO A 138 -9.99 -2.97 17.07
C PRO A 138 -10.44 -4.34 16.55
N THR A 139 -11.42 -4.37 15.64
CA THR A 139 -11.99 -5.62 15.10
C THR A 139 -11.39 -6.03 13.75
N VAL A 140 -10.65 -5.15 13.09
CA VAL A 140 -10.05 -5.41 11.79
C VAL A 140 -8.68 -6.09 11.99
N PRO A 141 -8.45 -7.29 11.41
CA PRO A 141 -7.14 -7.92 11.45
C PRO A 141 -6.15 -7.13 10.58
N LEU A 142 -4.91 -6.99 11.07
CA LEU A 142 -3.84 -6.27 10.40
C LEU A 142 -2.77 -7.25 9.92
N PHE A 143 -2.50 -7.23 8.62
CA PHE A 143 -1.39 -7.93 7.99
C PHE A 143 -0.44 -6.92 7.36
N GLY A 144 0.73 -7.36 6.91
CA GLY A 144 1.68 -6.44 6.31
C GLY A 144 3.10 -6.97 6.26
N LEU A 145 4.00 -6.09 5.85
CA LEU A 145 5.44 -6.34 5.84
C LEU A 145 6.23 -5.05 6.04
N PHE A 146 7.49 -5.24 6.43
CA PHE A 146 8.52 -4.22 6.32
C PHE A 146 9.30 -4.44 5.02
N GLY A 147 9.51 -3.38 4.24
CA GLY A 147 10.18 -3.42 2.94
C GLY A 147 11.18 -2.29 2.74
N ASN A 148 11.92 -2.32 1.63
CA ASN A 148 12.95 -1.33 1.27
C ASN A 148 12.36 -0.04 0.67
N GLY A 149 11.09 0.21 0.92
CA GLY A 149 10.30 1.28 0.31
C GLY A 149 8.84 0.88 0.23
N GLU A 150 7.98 1.89 0.19
CA GLU A 150 6.53 1.73 0.23
C GLU A 150 5.95 2.20 -1.09
N ILE A 151 4.85 1.57 -1.49
CA ILE A 151 4.09 1.92 -2.68
C ILE A 151 2.67 2.24 -2.26
N GLY A 152 2.18 3.44 -2.56
CA GLY A 152 0.80 3.86 -2.31
C GLY A 152 0.69 5.30 -1.82
N CYS A 153 -0.51 5.85 -1.81
CA CYS A 153 -0.77 7.23 -1.39
C CYS A 153 -2.08 7.35 -0.61
N ASP A 154 -2.43 8.55 -0.16
CA ASP A 154 -3.75 8.83 0.40
C ASP A 154 -4.80 8.64 -0.70
N ARG A 155 -5.69 7.66 -0.54
CA ARG A 155 -6.72 7.34 -1.53
C ARG A 155 -7.92 6.66 -0.89
N ILE A 156 -9.12 7.01 -1.35
CA ILE A 156 -10.37 6.32 -1.00
C ILE A 156 -11.02 5.88 -2.31
N VAL A 157 -11.37 4.60 -2.40
CA VAL A 157 -12.12 3.98 -3.50
C VAL A 157 -13.35 3.32 -2.91
N LYS A 158 -14.52 3.91 -3.16
CA LYS A 158 -15.79 3.45 -2.62
C LYS A 158 -16.91 3.70 -3.61
N ASP A 159 -17.72 2.68 -3.85
CA ASP A 159 -18.79 2.70 -4.84
C ASP A 159 -18.21 3.14 -6.21
N ASP A 160 -18.70 4.24 -6.79
CA ASP A 160 -18.17 4.84 -8.03
C ASP A 160 -17.30 6.09 -7.79
N TYR A 161 -16.96 6.36 -6.53
CA TYR A 161 -16.20 7.53 -6.11
C TYR A 161 -14.74 7.21 -5.78
N THR A 162 -13.85 8.06 -6.26
CA THR A 162 -12.43 8.04 -5.91
C THR A 162 -12.02 9.42 -5.38
N LEU A 163 -11.48 9.45 -4.16
CA LEU A 163 -10.78 10.62 -3.62
C LEU A 163 -9.28 10.31 -3.58
N CYS A 164 -8.47 11.21 -4.13
CA CYS A 164 -7.02 11.13 -4.09
C CYS A 164 -6.48 12.50 -3.73
N ASP A 165 -5.50 12.56 -2.83
CA ASP A 165 -4.76 13.79 -2.61
C ASP A 165 -3.79 13.98 -3.79
N SER A 166 -4.10 14.92 -4.69
CA SER A 166 -3.46 15.06 -6.01
C SER A 166 -2.04 15.60 -5.96
N ASP A 167 -1.60 16.11 -4.81
CA ASP A 167 -0.29 16.75 -4.66
C ASP A 167 0.85 15.73 -4.58
N ARG A 168 0.56 14.47 -4.19
CA ARG A 168 1.53 13.37 -4.16
C ARG A 168 1.40 12.50 -5.41
N LYS A 169 1.94 12.99 -6.54
CA LYS A 169 1.97 12.23 -7.82
C LYS A 169 2.83 10.97 -7.79
N SER A 170 3.76 10.86 -6.83
CA SER A 170 4.60 9.65 -6.67
C SER A 170 3.87 8.64 -5.78
N LEU A 171 3.75 7.41 -6.26
CA LEU A 171 3.34 6.27 -5.43
C LEU A 171 4.51 5.68 -4.63
N GLN A 172 5.76 5.96 -5.02
CA GLN A 172 6.93 5.40 -4.35
C GLN A 172 7.42 6.34 -3.25
N HIS A 173 7.66 5.77 -2.06
CA HIS A 173 8.10 6.49 -0.86
C HIS A 173 9.25 5.76 -0.13
N GLN A 174 9.88 6.47 0.81
CA GLN A 174 10.92 5.97 1.71
C GLN A 174 10.71 6.58 3.09
N TYR A 175 11.09 5.87 4.16
CA TYR A 175 10.88 6.30 5.54
C TYR A 175 9.40 6.62 5.87
N THR A 176 8.48 5.97 5.16
CA THR A 176 7.04 6.12 5.38
C THR A 176 6.38 4.78 5.67
N THR A 177 5.08 4.83 5.93
CA THR A 177 4.23 3.63 6.00
C THR A 177 2.92 3.90 5.25
N VAL A 178 2.52 2.97 4.37
CA VAL A 178 1.20 2.96 3.76
C VAL A 178 0.29 2.04 4.57
N MET A 179 -0.76 2.61 5.16
CA MET A 179 -1.79 1.87 5.90
C MET A 179 -3.05 1.80 5.06
N THR A 180 -3.54 0.60 4.77
CA THR A 180 -4.63 0.34 3.83
C THR A 180 -5.73 -0.50 4.47
N LEU A 181 -6.99 -0.21 4.15
CA LEU A 181 -8.15 -1.05 4.38
C LEU A 181 -8.62 -1.60 3.04
N VAL A 182 -9.01 -2.88 3.05
CA VAL A 182 -9.66 -3.55 1.93
C VAL A 182 -10.91 -4.25 2.45
N HIS A 183 -12.07 -3.85 1.95
CA HIS A 183 -13.37 -4.45 2.28
C HIS A 183 -13.86 -5.29 1.12
N PHE A 184 -14.39 -6.48 1.42
CA PHE A 184 -14.74 -7.49 0.42
C PHE A 184 -16.25 -7.59 0.14
N GLY A 185 -17.10 -6.83 0.84
CA GLY A 185 -18.56 -6.80 0.66
C GLY A 185 -19.37 -7.71 1.56
#